data_AF-A0A524LPY3-F1
#
_entry.id   AF-A0A524LPY3-F1
#
_cell.length_a   1.000
_cell.length_b   1.000
_cell.length_c   1.000
_cell.angle_alpha   90.00
_cell.angle_beta   90.00
_cell.angle_gamma   90.00
#
_symmetry.space_group_name_H-M   'P 1'
#
loop_
_entity.id
_entity.type
_entity.pdbx_description
1 polymer ?
#
loop_
_entity_poly.entity_id
_entity_poly.type
_entity_poly.pdbx_seq_one_letter_code
_entity_poly.pdbx_strand_id
1 'polypeptide(L)'
;MKLTRRRFINYVLGGGLAGWLGSVLYPVFSYLNPPKITEANVNSVKAGLAAEFGENSSKIIKFGRKPLILIRNGDDFHAFEATCTHLDCIVQYRNDTKQIWCACHNGVYDLHGRNVSGPPPRPLAEYEVKIIQEEIIITQPT
;
A
#
# COMPACT_ATOMS: atom_id res chain seq x y z
N MET A 1 -15.71 -40.15 -35.73
CA MET A 1 -15.58 -41.13 -34.62
C MET A 1 -16.98 -41.64 -34.25
N LYS A 2 -17.25 -42.95 -34.27
CA LYS A 2 -18.59 -43.49 -33.92
C LYS A 2 -18.81 -43.43 -32.41
N LEU A 3 -19.89 -42.78 -31.97
CA LEU A 3 -20.32 -42.75 -30.56
C LEU A 3 -20.89 -44.11 -30.17
N THR A 4 -20.10 -44.92 -29.47
CA THR A 4 -20.59 -46.16 -28.86
C THR A 4 -21.31 -45.85 -27.55
N ARG A 5 -22.31 -46.64 -27.17
CA ARG A 5 -23.06 -46.48 -25.90
C ARG A 5 -22.16 -46.36 -24.67
N ARG A 6 -21.08 -47.17 -24.59
CA ARG A 6 -20.10 -47.12 -23.49
C ARG A 6 -19.33 -45.80 -23.43
N ARG A 7 -18.86 -45.31 -24.58
CA ARG A 7 -18.20 -43.98 -24.67
C ARG A 7 -19.15 -42.85 -24.30
N PHE A 8 -20.41 -42.92 -24.74
CA PHE A 8 -21.43 -41.94 -24.35
C PHE A 8 -21.62 -41.89 -22.84
N ILE A 9 -21.82 -43.05 -22.19
CA ILE A 9 -21.96 -43.12 -20.72
C ILE A 9 -20.72 -42.59 -20.00
N ASN A 10 -19.52 -42.93 -20.45
CA ASN A 10 -18.27 -42.44 -19.84
C ASN A 10 -18.13 -40.92 -19.93
N TYR A 11 -18.58 -40.29 -21.02
CA TYR A 11 -18.59 -38.83 -21.12
C TYR A 11 -19.61 -38.19 -20.16
N VAL A 12 -20.79 -38.77 -20.03
CA VAL A 12 -21.82 -38.27 -19.11
C VAL A 12 -21.36 -38.38 -17.66
N LEU A 13 -20.83 -39.54 -17.25
CA LEU A 13 -20.34 -39.75 -15.88
C LEU A 13 -19.09 -38.92 -15.58
N GLY A 14 -18.14 -38.88 -16.51
CA GLY A 14 -16.91 -38.09 -16.35
C GLY A 14 -17.19 -36.59 -16.33
N GLY A 15 -18.08 -36.10 -17.20
CA GLY A 15 -18.52 -34.70 -17.20
C GLY A 15 -19.29 -34.33 -15.94
N GLY A 16 -20.17 -35.22 -15.45
CA GLY A 16 -20.89 -35.02 -14.19
C GLY A 16 -19.95 -34.94 -12.99
N LEU A 17 -18.97 -35.85 -12.89
CA LEU A 17 -17.98 -35.85 -11.83
C LEU A 17 -17.09 -34.59 -11.88
N ALA A 18 -16.65 -34.18 -13.07
CA ALA A 18 -15.87 -32.96 -13.25
C ALA A 18 -16.68 -31.71 -12.87
N GLY A 19 -17.96 -31.65 -13.24
CA GLY A 19 -18.86 -30.56 -12.85
C GLY A 19 -19.06 -30.48 -11.32
N TRP A 20 -19.23 -31.63 -10.66
CA TRP A 20 -19.34 -31.70 -9.20
C TRP A 20 -18.05 -31.29 -8.49
N LEU A 21 -16.89 -31.75 -8.97
CA LEU A 21 -15.60 -31.31 -8.43
C LEU A 21 -15.42 -29.80 -8.63
N GLY A 22 -15.80 -29.27 -9.79
CA GLY A 22 -15.79 -27.84 -10.06
C GLY A 22 -16.66 -27.04 -9.09
N SER A 23 -17.89 -27.50 -8.80
CA SER A 23 -18.81 -26.79 -7.91
C SER A 23 -18.38 -26.80 -6.44
N VAL A 24 -17.62 -27.80 -6.01
CA VAL A 24 -17.06 -27.88 -4.65
C VAL A 24 -15.73 -27.13 -4.54
N LEU A 25 -14.83 -27.27 -5.52
CA LEU A 25 -13.52 -26.63 -5.46
C LEU A 25 -13.61 -25.12 -5.69
N TYR A 26 -14.49 -24.65 -6.58
CA TYR A 26 -14.66 -23.23 -6.85
C TYR A 26 -14.90 -22.38 -5.60
N PRO A 27 -15.89 -22.67 -4.73
CA PRO A 27 -16.13 -21.85 -3.54
C PRO A 27 -14.93 -21.89 -2.58
N VAL A 28 -14.27 -23.05 -2.42
CA VAL A 28 -13.07 -23.18 -1.56
C VAL A 28 -11.95 -22.27 -2.04
N PHE A 29 -11.65 -22.25 -3.35
CA PHE A 29 -10.63 -21.36 -3.89
C PHE A 29 -11.07 -19.90 -3.88
N SER A 30 -12.35 -19.63 -4.14
CA SER A 30 -12.88 -18.26 -4.11
C SER A 30 -12.85 -17.66 -2.72
N TYR A 31 -12.98 -18.47 -1.67
CA TYR A 31 -12.92 -18.03 -0.28
C TYR A 31 -11.54 -17.49 0.11
N LEU A 32 -10.47 -17.97 -0.55
CA LEU A 32 -9.12 -17.45 -0.36
C LEU A 32 -8.94 -16.04 -0.96
N ASN A 33 -9.81 -15.64 -1.88
CA ASN A 33 -9.80 -14.30 -2.44
C ASN A 33 -10.65 -13.37 -1.56
N PRO A 34 -10.04 -12.40 -0.87
CA PRO A 34 -10.78 -11.49 -0.01
C PRO A 34 -11.85 -10.72 -0.79
N PRO A 35 -13.06 -10.54 -0.23
CA PRO A 35 -14.12 -9.78 -0.89
C PRO A 35 -13.67 -8.32 -1.07
N LYS A 36 -14.12 -7.68 -2.15
CA LYS A 36 -13.91 -6.25 -2.36
C LYS A 36 -14.72 -5.48 -1.33
N ILE A 37 -14.05 -4.92 -0.32
CA ILE A 37 -14.67 -4.05 0.67
C ILE A 37 -14.63 -2.63 0.11
N THR A 38 -15.79 -1.97 0.03
CA THR A 38 -15.87 -0.56 -0.39
C THR A 38 -15.26 0.31 0.69
N GLU A 39 -14.04 0.79 0.47
CA GLU A 39 -13.40 1.72 1.40
C GLU A 39 -13.84 3.15 1.09
N ALA A 40 -14.11 3.94 2.14
CA ALA A 40 -14.34 5.36 1.98
C ALA A 40 -13.04 6.01 1.50
N ASN A 41 -13.06 6.62 0.31
CA ASN A 41 -11.92 7.38 -0.19
C ASN A 41 -11.68 8.58 0.74
N VAL A 42 -10.62 8.49 1.53
CA VAL A 42 -10.08 9.63 2.27
C VAL A 42 -9.25 10.40 1.25
N ASN A 43 -9.75 11.54 0.78
CA ASN A 43 -9.01 12.36 -0.19
C ASN A 43 -8.06 13.34 0.50
N SER A 44 -8.34 13.69 1.75
CA SER A 44 -7.54 14.61 2.55
C SER A 44 -7.54 14.25 4.03
N VAL A 45 -6.45 14.60 4.73
CA VAL A 45 -6.35 14.53 6.19
C VAL A 45 -5.72 15.81 6.73
N LYS A 46 -6.18 16.26 7.89
CA LYS A 46 -5.52 17.31 8.67
C LYS A 46 -4.41 16.68 9.50
N ALA A 47 -3.16 17.11 9.30
CA ALA A 47 -1.99 16.56 9.98
C ALA A 47 -1.65 17.29 11.29
N GLY A 48 -2.21 18.48 11.52
CA GLY A 48 -1.99 19.32 12.69
C GLY A 48 -1.54 20.74 12.31
N LEU A 49 -1.17 21.54 13.31
CA LEU A 49 -0.62 22.88 13.10
C LEU A 49 0.86 22.80 12.71
N ALA A 50 1.31 23.64 11.78
CA ALA A 50 2.72 23.66 11.35
C ALA A 50 3.71 23.93 12.49
N ALA A 51 3.29 24.70 13.51
CA ALA A 51 4.09 25.01 14.68
C ALA A 51 4.36 23.81 15.61
N GLU A 52 3.53 22.75 15.55
CA GLU A 52 3.74 21.53 16.35
C GLU A 52 4.94 20.70 15.85
N PHE A 53 5.39 20.95 14.62
CA PHE A 53 6.48 20.21 14.00
C PHE A 53 7.79 20.97 14.22
N GLY A 54 8.68 20.40 15.05
CA GLY A 54 10.03 20.94 15.22
C GLY A 54 10.83 20.94 13.91
N GLU A 55 11.87 21.77 13.83
CA GLU A 55 12.78 21.73 12.68
C GLU A 55 13.41 20.36 12.52
N ASN A 56 13.47 19.86 11.28
CA ASN A 56 14.02 18.53 10.97
C ASN A 56 13.36 17.41 11.78
N SER A 57 12.04 17.47 11.92
CA SER A 57 11.25 16.44 12.57
C SER A 57 10.36 15.69 11.59
N SER A 58 9.82 14.56 12.03
CA SER A 58 8.82 13.83 11.27
C SER A 58 7.72 13.31 12.17
N LYS A 59 6.54 13.06 11.60
CA LYS A 59 5.41 12.45 12.29
C LYS A 59 4.71 11.48 11.36
N ILE A 60 4.29 10.34 11.91
CA ILE A 60 3.42 9.41 11.19
C ILE A 60 1.97 9.86 11.35
N ILE A 61 1.30 10.06 10.23
CA ILE A 61 -0.10 10.48 10.14
C ILE A 61 -0.92 9.34 9.53
N LYS A 62 -2.10 9.07 10.09
CA LYS A 62 -2.99 8.04 9.56
C LYS A 62 -3.83 8.60 8.41
N PHE A 63 -3.68 8.04 7.20
CA PHE A 63 -4.49 8.39 6.03
C PHE A 63 -5.33 7.17 5.60
N GLY A 64 -6.51 7.02 6.20
CA GLY A 64 -7.31 5.80 6.07
C GLY A 64 -6.54 4.58 6.59
N ARG A 65 -6.18 3.66 5.70
CA ARG A 65 -5.37 2.46 6.01
C ARG A 65 -3.88 2.64 5.70
N LYS A 66 -3.53 3.68 4.96
CA LYS A 66 -2.15 3.96 4.57
C LYS A 66 -1.52 4.92 5.59
N PRO A 67 -0.42 4.56 6.23
CA PRO A 67 0.33 5.49 7.05
C PRO A 67 1.11 6.45 6.15
N LEU A 68 1.14 7.73 6.50
CA LEU A 68 1.97 8.73 5.86
C LEU A 68 3.06 9.19 6.80
N ILE A 69 4.24 9.51 6.26
CA ILE A 69 5.31 10.18 6.99
C ILE A 69 5.33 11.62 6.51
N LEU A 70 5.06 12.56 7.42
CA LEU A 70 5.20 13.99 7.19
C LEU A 70 6.55 14.42 7.75
N ILE A 71 7.40 15.01 6.92
CA ILE A 71 8.76 15.44 7.25
C ILE A 71 8.84 16.94 7.06
N ARG A 72 9.36 17.64 8.07
CA ARG A 72 9.69 19.06 7.99
C ARG A 72 11.18 19.23 7.77
N ASN A 73 11.58 19.90 6.69
CA ASN A 73 12.96 20.26 6.41
C ASN A 73 13.07 21.79 6.25
N GLY A 74 13.51 22.48 7.30
CA GLY A 74 13.42 23.95 7.35
C GLY A 74 11.96 24.40 7.32
N ASP A 75 11.61 25.17 6.29
CA ASP A 75 10.24 25.66 6.06
C ASP A 75 9.42 24.75 5.13
N ASP A 76 10.06 23.78 4.50
CA ASP A 76 9.40 22.86 3.57
C ASP A 76 8.82 21.64 4.29
N PHE A 77 7.64 21.22 3.84
CA PHE A 77 6.97 20.01 4.30
C PHE A 77 6.79 19.03 3.15
N HIS A 78 7.21 17.78 3.38
CA HIS A 78 7.05 16.69 2.44
C HIS A 78 6.27 15.56 3.09
N ALA A 79 5.31 15.00 2.37
CA ALA A 79 4.54 13.84 2.82
C ALA A 79 4.73 12.68 1.85
N PHE A 80 5.02 11.50 2.41
CA PHE A 80 5.13 10.27 1.64
C PHE A 80 4.31 9.16 2.29
N GLU A 81 3.92 8.14 1.52
CA GLU A 81 3.45 6.89 2.11
C GLU A 81 4.59 6.32 2.98
N ALA A 82 4.31 6.10 4.27
CA ALA A 82 5.31 5.59 5.23
C ALA A 82 5.56 4.08 5.09
N THR A 83 5.05 3.46 4.03
CA THR A 83 5.16 2.02 3.76
C THR A 83 6.36 1.76 2.87
N CYS A 84 7.34 1.03 3.39
CA CYS A 84 8.52 0.65 2.62
C CYS A 84 8.13 -0.21 1.42
N THR A 85 8.60 0.18 0.25
CA THR A 85 8.28 -0.44 -1.04
C THR A 85 8.92 -1.82 -1.26
N HIS A 86 9.68 -2.32 -0.28
CA HIS A 86 10.20 -3.69 -0.28
C HIS A 86 9.14 -4.70 0.19
N LEU A 87 8.76 -4.65 1.47
CA LEU A 87 7.85 -5.61 2.12
C LEU A 87 7.00 -4.93 3.22
N ASP A 88 6.56 -3.69 2.99
CA ASP A 88 5.55 -2.97 3.76
C ASP A 88 5.86 -2.61 5.22
N CYS A 89 7.13 -2.64 5.62
CA CYS A 89 7.55 -2.09 6.92
C CYS A 89 7.36 -0.56 7.00
N ILE A 90 7.05 -0.04 8.18
CA ILE A 90 6.98 1.41 8.40
C ILE A 90 8.38 2.03 8.35
N VAL A 91 8.56 3.02 7.49
CA VAL A 91 9.81 3.80 7.38
C VAL A 91 9.86 4.89 8.44
N GLN A 92 11.08 5.35 8.74
CA GLN A 92 11.35 6.36 9.75
C GLN A 92 12.26 7.44 9.15
N TYR A 93 12.05 8.70 9.54
CA TYR A 93 12.99 9.75 9.22
C TYR A 93 14.16 9.73 10.19
N ARG A 94 15.37 9.80 9.65
CA ARG A 94 16.64 9.90 10.39
C ARG A 94 17.19 11.30 10.27
N ASN A 95 17.16 12.05 11.37
CA ASN A 95 17.65 13.42 11.42
C ASN A 95 19.19 13.51 11.26
N ASP A 96 19.91 12.48 11.68
CA ASP A 96 21.37 12.42 11.60
C ASP A 96 21.89 12.25 10.17
N THR A 97 21.20 11.44 9.34
CA THR A 97 21.58 11.22 7.94
C THR A 97 20.72 12.01 6.95
N LYS A 98 19.70 12.74 7.44
CA LYS A 98 18.71 13.47 6.64
C LYS A 98 18.05 12.59 5.57
N GLN A 99 17.67 11.37 5.95
CA GLN A 99 17.13 10.36 5.03
C GLN A 99 15.94 9.65 5.65
N ILE A 100 15.13 9.02 4.80
CA ILE A 100 14.08 8.11 5.23
C ILE A 100 14.68 6.70 5.20
N TRP A 101 14.50 5.94 6.27
CA TRP A 101 15.15 4.65 6.48
C TRP A 101 14.17 3.59 6.94
N CYS A 102 14.37 2.36 6.47
CA CYS A 102 13.60 1.19 6.84
C CYS A 102 14.47 0.20 7.62
N ALA A 103 14.07 -0.09 8.87
CA ALA A 103 14.81 -0.97 9.77
C ALA A 103 14.84 -2.44 9.36
N CYS A 104 13.87 -2.89 8.57
CA CYS A 104 13.72 -4.33 8.27
C CYS A 104 14.86 -4.89 7.42
N HIS A 105 15.28 -4.15 6.39
CA HIS A 105 16.33 -4.59 5.47
C HIS A 105 17.23 -3.44 5.02
N ASN A 106 17.35 -2.42 5.88
CA ASN A 106 18.22 -1.26 5.68
C ASN A 106 17.96 -0.49 4.36
N GLY A 107 16.69 -0.42 3.94
CA GLY A 107 16.26 0.35 2.79
C GLY A 107 16.38 1.85 3.07
N VAL A 108 16.84 2.61 2.08
CA VAL A 108 17.12 4.04 2.23
C VAL A 108 16.43 4.82 1.11
N TYR A 109 15.75 5.89 1.50
CA TYR A 109 15.19 6.88 0.59
C TYR A 109 15.72 8.28 0.93
N ASP A 110 15.84 9.12 -0.09
CA ASP A 110 16.15 10.53 0.10
C ASP A 110 14.93 11.32 0.62
N LEU A 111 15.11 12.63 0.83
CA LEU A 111 14.04 13.54 1.30
C LEU A 111 12.94 13.78 0.25
N HIS A 112 13.12 13.31 -0.97
CA HIS A 112 12.12 13.31 -2.04
C HIS A 112 11.46 11.93 -2.20
N GLY A 113 11.69 11.01 -1.26
CA GLY A 113 11.11 9.67 -1.26
C GLY A 113 11.73 8.73 -2.30
N ARG A 114 12.78 9.12 -3.02
CA ARG A 114 13.43 8.25 -4.01
C ARG A 114 14.28 7.21 -3.31
N ASN A 115 14.16 5.95 -3.71
CA ASN A 115 15.00 4.88 -3.22
C ASN A 115 16.44 5.09 -3.71
N VAL A 116 17.39 5.20 -2.78
CA VAL A 116 18.80 5.48 -3.08
C VAL A 116 19.73 4.35 -2.66
N SER A 117 19.31 3.49 -1.74
CA SER A 117 20.09 2.33 -1.30
C SER A 117 19.21 1.24 -0.69
N GLY A 118 19.78 0.05 -0.62
CA GLY A 118 19.14 -1.16 -0.09
C GLY A 118 18.19 -1.85 -1.08
N PRO A 119 17.38 -2.80 -0.57
CA PRO A 119 16.45 -3.58 -1.39
C PRO A 119 15.27 -2.85 -2.06
N PRO A 120 14.75 -1.69 -1.56
CA PRO A 120 13.57 -1.06 -2.12
C PRO A 120 13.65 -0.85 -3.64
N PRO A 121 12.71 -1.40 -4.43
CA PRO A 121 12.79 -1.38 -5.89
C PRO A 121 12.25 -0.08 -6.50
N ARG A 122 11.52 0.74 -5.74
CA ARG A 122 10.85 1.95 -6.22
C ARG A 122 10.74 3.05 -5.15
N PRO A 123 10.55 4.32 -5.55
CA PRO A 123 10.29 5.42 -4.63
C PRO A 123 9.02 5.24 -3.78
N LEU A 124 8.97 5.94 -2.65
CA LEU A 124 7.75 6.12 -1.87
C LEU A 124 6.75 6.95 -2.68
N ALA A 125 5.46 6.71 -2.46
CA ALA A 125 4.41 7.52 -3.07
C ALA A 125 4.36 8.89 -2.38
N GLU A 126 4.50 9.96 -3.13
CA GLU A 126 4.41 11.33 -2.63
C GLU A 126 2.96 11.77 -2.49
N TYR A 127 2.69 12.58 -1.47
CA TYR A 127 1.40 13.17 -1.19
C TYR A 127 1.52 14.69 -1.21
N GLU A 128 0.49 15.37 -1.72
CA GLU A 128 0.50 16.82 -1.80
C GLU A 128 0.25 17.41 -0.41
N VAL A 129 1.10 18.36 -0.02
CA VAL A 129 0.99 19.07 1.27
C VAL A 129 0.59 20.51 1.01
N LYS A 130 -0.50 20.96 1.64
CA LYS A 130 -0.98 22.34 1.60
C LYS A 130 -1.06 22.90 3.00
N ILE A 131 -0.54 24.10 3.20
CA ILE A 131 -0.67 24.83 4.46
C ILE A 131 -1.77 25.87 4.28
N ILE A 132 -2.87 25.73 5.01
CA ILE A 132 -4.01 26.65 4.97
C ILE A 132 -4.24 27.16 6.39
N GLN A 133 -4.10 28.47 6.62
CA GLN A 133 -4.31 29.07 7.94
C GLN A 133 -3.50 28.37 9.04
N GLU A 134 -2.21 28.10 8.79
CA GLU A 134 -1.28 27.40 9.69
C GLU A 134 -1.59 25.91 9.92
N GLU A 135 -2.69 25.37 9.37
CA GLU A 135 -2.99 23.94 9.37
C GLU A 135 -2.35 23.24 8.17
N ILE A 136 -1.76 22.07 8.42
CA ILE A 136 -1.23 21.20 7.36
C ILE A 136 -2.33 20.24 6.92
N ILE A 137 -2.66 20.32 5.64
CA ILE A 137 -3.59 19.42 4.95
C ILE A 137 -2.79 18.58 3.96
N ILE A 138 -2.94 17.26 4.05
CA ILE A 138 -2.31 16.32 3.14
C ILE A 138 -3.39 15.74 2.23
N THR A 139 -3.19 15.79 0.91
CA THR A 139 -4.10 15.28 -0.11
C THR A 139 -3.45 14.17 -0.92
N GLN A 140 -4.28 13.22 -1.38
CA GLN A 140 -3.82 12.20 -2.32
C GLN A 140 -3.43 12.87 -3.66
N PRO A 141 -2.31 12.46 -4.29
CA PRO A 141 -1.98 12.94 -5.63
C PRO A 141 -3.08 12.51 -6.61
N THR A 142 -3.60 13.46 -7.38
CA THR A 142 -4.59 13.25 -8.45
C THR A 142 -4.03 12.47 -9.61
#